data_AF-A0A9X4BWL7-F1
#
_entry.id   AF-A0A9X4BWL7-F1
#
_cell.length_a   1.000
_cell.length_b   1.000
_cell.length_c   1.000
_cell.angle_alpha   90.00
_cell.angle_beta   90.00
_cell.angle_gamma   90.00
#
_symmetry.space_group_name_H-M   'P 1'
#
loop_
_entity.id
_entity.type
_entity.pdbx_description
1 polymer ?
#
loop_
_entity_poly.entity_id
_entity_poly.type
_entity_poly.pdbx_seq_one_letter_code
_entity_poly.pdbx_strand_id
1 'polypeptide(L)'
;PEMAKLRRSKRDSPQRRDIPRSQAALFRPSLSQIEKGLIYSAPSDSVTRRFGGVEATNDHQQAFMVDGYAVSPIRIGSFDAYPIPNGKFMVLQPSFRDCTFACELMMRLDHHKISVDGNSGPMEKGRRRDMPEIASSLSANTGMEPVLLEYKNVSYKKSLMGGLHETRRDALHDLGKKINEMGSCIFSKCGHVLMLDGVREHRGKFYLSIREPFHGEAIEFKDTKDFFRDNNGVKDKVSFKAIFLKKP
;
A
#
# COMPACT_ATOMS: atom_id res chain seq x y z
N PRO A 1 66.69 -0.46 -34.10
CA PRO A 1 65.53 -0.77 -34.98
C PRO A 1 64.93 -2.13 -34.61
N GLU A 2 63.69 -2.31 -34.17
CA GLU A 2 62.58 -1.41 -33.82
C GLU A 2 61.67 -2.32 -32.96
N MET A 3 61.35 -1.89 -31.75
CA MET A 3 60.41 -2.58 -30.86
C MET A 3 58.97 -2.18 -31.19
N ALA A 4 58.04 -3.08 -30.84
CA ALA A 4 56.58 -2.90 -30.75
C ALA A 4 55.82 -3.04 -32.09
N LYS A 5 54.62 -3.64 -32.16
CA LYS A 5 53.48 -3.48 -31.26
C LYS A 5 52.58 -4.74 -31.25
N LEU A 6 52.34 -5.26 -30.04
CA LEU A 6 51.21 -6.13 -29.73
C LEU A 6 49.91 -5.33 -29.96
N ARG A 7 49.06 -5.76 -30.91
CA ARG A 7 47.71 -5.20 -31.09
C ARG A 7 46.82 -5.70 -29.95
N ARG A 8 46.59 -4.86 -28.94
CA ARG A 8 45.47 -5.01 -27.99
C ARG A 8 44.17 -4.85 -28.76
N SER A 9 43.35 -5.91 -28.85
CA SER A 9 41.95 -5.74 -29.20
C SER A 9 41.27 -4.92 -28.10
N LYS A 10 40.61 -3.83 -28.49
CA LYS A 10 39.69 -3.13 -27.62
C LYS A 10 38.57 -4.12 -27.32
N ARG A 11 38.50 -4.63 -26.09
CA ARG A 11 37.26 -5.19 -25.56
C ARG A 11 36.30 -4.03 -25.47
N ASP A 12 35.26 -4.08 -26.28
CA ASP A 12 34.09 -3.23 -26.12
C ASP A 12 33.58 -3.40 -24.69
N SER A 13 33.66 -2.31 -23.95
CA SER A 13 32.99 -2.15 -22.66
C SER A 13 31.51 -2.47 -22.88
N PRO A 14 30.88 -3.32 -22.07
CA PRO A 14 29.43 -3.48 -22.16
C PRO A 14 28.82 -2.11 -21.86
N GLN A 15 28.12 -1.55 -22.85
CA GLN A 15 27.29 -0.38 -22.67
C GLN A 15 26.49 -0.58 -21.38
N ARG A 16 26.71 0.28 -20.39
CA ARG A 16 25.79 0.44 -19.28
C ARG A 16 24.42 0.64 -19.91
N ARG A 17 23.56 -0.37 -19.84
CA ARG A 17 22.14 -0.16 -20.07
C ARG A 17 21.72 0.81 -18.99
N ASP A 18 21.42 2.03 -19.37
CA ASP A 18 20.76 2.98 -18.49
C ASP A 18 19.47 2.31 -18.00
N ILE A 19 19.51 1.81 -16.77
CA ILE A 19 18.32 1.31 -16.09
C ILE A 19 17.39 2.53 -15.97
N PRO A 20 16.16 2.47 -16.51
CA PRO A 20 15.21 3.57 -16.36
C PRO A 20 15.13 3.95 -14.88
N ARG A 21 15.29 5.25 -14.56
CA ARG A 21 15.11 5.75 -13.19
C ARG A 21 13.71 5.35 -12.72
N SER A 22 13.63 4.41 -11.79
CA SER A 22 12.37 3.95 -11.20
C SER A 22 11.69 5.09 -10.46
N GLN A 23 10.36 5.05 -10.30
CA GLN A 23 9.67 6.03 -9.44
C GLN A 23 10.15 5.96 -7.99
N ALA A 24 10.73 4.83 -7.55
CA ALA A 24 11.43 4.73 -6.27
C ALA A 24 12.62 5.70 -6.16
N ALA A 25 13.37 5.94 -7.24
CA ALA A 25 14.43 6.96 -7.24
C ALA A 25 13.88 8.42 -7.18
N LEU A 26 12.59 8.60 -7.47
CA LEU A 26 11.86 9.87 -7.34
C LEU A 26 11.02 9.95 -6.05
N PHE A 27 11.07 8.91 -5.22
CA PHE A 27 10.38 8.87 -3.94
C PHE A 27 11.16 9.74 -2.96
N ARG A 28 10.77 11.01 -2.85
CA ARG A 28 11.22 11.88 -1.77
C ARG A 28 9.98 12.30 -1.01
N PRO A 29 9.49 11.50 -0.04
CA PRO A 29 8.58 12.06 0.93
C PRO A 29 9.32 13.25 1.54
N SER A 30 8.74 14.45 1.42
CA SER A 30 9.41 15.61 1.99
C SER A 30 9.51 15.38 3.49
N LEU A 31 10.73 15.48 4.03
CA LEU A 31 11.01 15.32 5.47
C LEU A 31 10.01 16.15 6.32
N SER A 32 9.66 17.34 5.83
CA SER A 32 8.70 18.25 6.46
C SER A 32 7.25 17.75 6.51
N GLN A 33 6.86 16.74 5.72
CA GLN A 33 5.51 16.16 5.73
C GLN A 33 5.45 14.84 6.51
N ILE A 34 6.55 14.08 6.55
CA ILE A 34 6.78 13.04 7.57
C ILE A 34 6.75 13.70 8.96
N GLU A 35 7.42 14.85 9.12
CA GLU A 35 7.42 15.66 10.34
C GLU A 35 6.05 16.25 10.70
N LYS A 36 5.18 16.50 9.71
CA LYS A 36 3.80 17.00 9.96
C LYS A 36 2.80 15.92 10.32
N GLY A 37 3.15 14.62 10.22
CA GLY A 37 2.46 13.54 10.91
C GLY A 37 0.95 13.40 10.66
N LEU A 38 0.45 13.83 9.50
CA LEU A 38 -0.99 13.87 9.26
C LEU A 38 -1.58 12.48 9.00
N ILE A 39 -0.76 11.51 8.57
CA ILE A 39 -1.14 10.11 8.39
C ILE A 39 0.09 9.25 8.70
N TYR A 40 0.01 8.39 9.73
CA TYR A 40 0.99 7.33 9.96
C TYR A 40 0.42 6.02 9.40
N SER A 41 1.23 5.23 8.70
CA SER A 41 0.85 3.86 8.28
C SER A 41 0.48 3.04 9.52
N ALA A 42 1.36 3.08 10.53
CA ALA A 42 1.15 2.58 11.88
C ALA A 42 2.24 3.14 12.82
N PRO A 43 2.02 3.18 14.15
CA PRO A 43 3.11 3.40 15.11
C PRO A 43 4.19 2.33 14.96
N SER A 44 5.46 2.73 14.87
CA SER A 44 6.58 1.84 14.60
C SER A 44 6.76 0.75 15.66
N ASP A 45 6.51 1.09 16.93
CA ASP A 45 6.52 0.18 18.08
C ASP A 45 5.40 -0.88 18.07
N SER A 46 4.40 -0.66 17.23
CA SER A 46 3.24 -1.54 17.06
C SER A 46 3.39 -2.46 15.85
N VAL A 47 4.40 -2.26 15.00
CA VAL A 47 4.68 -3.10 13.83
C VAL A 47 5.18 -4.47 14.29
N THR A 48 4.50 -5.53 13.87
CA THR A 48 4.84 -6.92 14.21
C THR A 48 5.51 -7.66 13.05
N ARG A 49 5.26 -7.23 11.81
CA ARG A 49 5.87 -7.82 10.62
C ARG A 49 5.99 -6.78 9.51
N ARG A 50 7.07 -6.87 8.73
CA ARG A 50 7.24 -6.11 7.47
C ARG A 50 7.21 -7.09 6.31
N PHE A 51 6.36 -6.81 5.32
CA PHE A 51 6.26 -7.55 4.06
C PHE A 51 6.99 -6.82 2.93
N GLY A 52 7.09 -5.50 3.03
CA GLY A 52 7.92 -4.69 2.14
C GLY A 52 7.95 -3.23 2.57
N GLY A 53 8.96 -2.50 2.10
CA GLY A 53 9.19 -1.12 2.52
C GLY A 53 10.14 -0.40 1.57
N VAL A 54 9.98 0.91 1.41
CA VAL A 54 11.01 1.74 0.79
C VAL A 54 12.16 1.92 1.78
N GLU A 55 13.38 1.57 1.35
CA GLU A 55 14.59 1.70 2.15
C GLU A 55 15.70 2.42 1.36
N ALA A 56 16.61 3.07 2.09
CA ALA A 56 17.81 3.65 1.50
C ALA A 56 18.84 2.55 1.21
N THR A 57 19.39 2.55 0.00
CA THR A 57 20.44 1.62 -0.43
C THR A 57 21.83 2.20 -0.21
N ASN A 58 22.86 1.34 -0.23
CA ASN A 58 24.26 1.72 0.04
C ASN A 58 24.82 2.79 -0.92
N ASP A 59 24.22 2.96 -2.10
CA ASP A 59 24.54 3.96 -3.10
C ASP A 59 23.71 5.26 -2.96
N HIS A 60 23.08 5.46 -1.79
CA HIS A 60 22.20 6.59 -1.49
C HIS A 60 20.99 6.72 -2.44
N GLN A 61 20.58 5.63 -3.08
CA GLN A 61 19.30 5.53 -3.77
C GLN A 61 18.22 5.02 -2.81
N GLN A 62 16.99 4.94 -3.31
CA GLN A 62 15.90 4.27 -2.62
C GLN A 62 15.42 3.09 -3.45
N ALA A 63 15.14 1.98 -2.79
CA ALA A 63 14.56 0.79 -3.39
C ALA A 63 13.39 0.30 -2.56
N PHE A 64 12.40 -0.29 -3.22
CA PHE A 64 11.37 -1.06 -2.52
C PHE A 64 11.94 -2.44 -2.22
N MET A 65 12.01 -2.76 -0.93
CA MET A 65 12.61 -3.98 -0.40
C MET A 65 11.52 -4.96 0.01
N VAL A 66 11.72 -6.25 -0.29
CA VAL A 66 10.91 -7.37 0.19
C VAL A 66 11.85 -8.45 0.69
N ASP A 67 11.66 -8.90 1.93
CA ASP A 67 12.49 -9.92 2.59
C ASP A 67 14.01 -9.65 2.48
N GLY A 68 14.42 -8.38 2.54
CA GLY A 68 15.82 -7.94 2.46
C GLY A 68 16.38 -7.77 1.04
N TYR A 69 15.58 -7.98 0.00
CA TYR A 69 16.01 -7.87 -1.40
C TYR A 69 15.26 -6.75 -2.13
N ALA A 70 15.99 -6.01 -2.97
CA ALA A 70 15.40 -4.99 -3.83
C ALA A 70 14.51 -5.63 -4.89
N VAL A 71 13.26 -5.15 -4.97
CA VAL A 71 12.28 -5.62 -5.94
C VAL A 71 12.25 -4.68 -7.14
N SER A 72 12.38 -5.26 -8.34
CA SER A 72 12.22 -4.51 -9.58
C SER A 72 10.72 -4.27 -9.87
N PRO A 73 10.31 -3.04 -10.21
CA PRO A 73 8.93 -2.76 -10.52
C PRO A 73 8.54 -3.29 -11.90
N ILE A 74 7.25 -3.61 -12.04
CA ILE A 74 6.57 -3.81 -13.31
C ILE A 74 5.83 -2.52 -13.65
N ARG A 75 6.05 -1.99 -14.86
CA ARG A 75 5.37 -0.78 -15.32
C ARG A 75 3.95 -1.12 -15.78
N ILE A 76 2.96 -0.43 -15.20
CA ILE A 76 1.55 -0.58 -15.55
C ILE A 76 0.95 0.80 -15.80
N GLY A 77 0.79 1.16 -17.08
CA GLY A 77 0.43 2.53 -17.46
C GLY A 77 1.44 3.55 -16.92
N SER A 78 0.98 4.52 -16.13
CA SER A 78 1.85 5.53 -15.49
C SER A 78 2.36 5.14 -14.09
N PHE A 79 2.04 3.93 -13.61
CA PHE A 79 2.38 3.43 -12.28
C PHE A 79 3.49 2.38 -12.31
N ASP A 80 4.22 2.30 -11.21
CA ASP A 80 5.19 1.24 -10.94
C ASP A 80 4.57 0.31 -9.88
N ALA A 81 4.37 -0.96 -10.23
CA ALA A 81 3.84 -1.99 -9.34
C ALA A 81 4.95 -2.94 -8.91
N TYR A 82 5.11 -3.13 -7.60
CA TYR A 82 6.15 -3.94 -6.98
C TYR A 82 5.52 -5.25 -6.49
N PRO A 83 5.89 -6.41 -7.04
CA PRO A 83 5.43 -7.69 -6.52
C PRO A 83 5.82 -7.85 -5.04
N ILE A 84 4.88 -8.34 -4.23
CA ILE A 84 5.12 -8.75 -2.84
C ILE A 84 4.60 -10.19 -2.66
N PRO A 85 4.90 -10.87 -1.52
CA PRO A 85 4.49 -12.26 -1.31
C PRO A 85 2.99 -12.48 -1.46
N ASN A 86 2.61 -13.74 -1.77
CA ASN A 86 1.21 -14.18 -1.99
C ASN A 86 0.53 -13.59 -3.23
N GLY A 87 1.30 -13.26 -4.27
CA GLY A 87 0.75 -12.79 -5.56
C GLY A 87 0.16 -11.39 -5.53
N LYS A 88 0.48 -10.60 -4.49
CA LYS A 88 0.00 -9.22 -4.34
C LYS A 88 1.01 -8.23 -4.89
N PHE A 89 0.57 -6.99 -5.02
CA PHE A 89 1.41 -5.88 -5.49
C PHE A 89 1.32 -4.69 -4.54
N MET A 90 2.44 -4.00 -4.35
CA MET A 90 2.47 -2.64 -3.84
C MET A 90 2.52 -1.68 -5.04
N VAL A 91 1.68 -0.65 -5.05
CA VAL A 91 1.76 0.44 -6.03
C VAL A 91 2.07 1.71 -5.29
N LEU A 92 3.24 2.30 -5.56
CA LEU A 92 3.67 3.54 -4.91
C LEU A 92 3.02 4.76 -5.56
N GLN A 93 2.59 5.73 -4.75
CA GLN A 93 2.05 7.00 -5.23
C GLN A 93 2.73 8.20 -4.55
N PRO A 94 3.91 8.64 -5.04
CA PRO A 94 4.72 9.67 -4.38
C PRO A 94 4.18 11.10 -4.54
N SER A 95 3.36 11.38 -5.57
CA SER A 95 2.81 12.72 -5.79
C SER A 95 1.58 12.94 -4.91
N PHE A 96 1.80 13.65 -3.79
CA PHE A 96 0.78 14.12 -2.84
C PHE A 96 -0.46 14.67 -3.56
N ARG A 97 -1.58 13.93 -3.43
CA ARG A 97 -2.97 14.41 -3.46
C ARG A 97 -3.95 13.25 -3.33
N ASP A 98 -3.53 12.06 -3.71
CA ASP A 98 -4.43 10.92 -3.79
C ASP A 98 -3.65 9.59 -3.68
N CYS A 99 -4.25 8.57 -3.08
CA CYS A 99 -3.80 7.19 -3.09
C CYS A 99 -4.90 6.24 -3.61
N THR A 100 -6.05 6.79 -4.02
CA THR A 100 -7.20 6.00 -4.49
C THR A 100 -6.91 5.27 -5.79
N PHE A 101 -6.16 5.88 -6.72
CA PHE A 101 -5.76 5.20 -7.96
C PHE A 101 -4.77 4.06 -7.71
N ALA A 102 -3.76 4.26 -6.86
CA ALA A 102 -2.88 3.16 -6.45
C ALA A 102 -3.64 2.02 -5.73
N CYS A 103 -4.57 2.36 -4.83
CA CYS A 103 -5.41 1.36 -4.15
C CYS A 103 -6.32 0.60 -5.13
N GLU A 104 -6.97 1.31 -6.07
CA GLU A 104 -7.76 0.68 -7.12
C GLU A 104 -6.91 -0.23 -8.01
N LEU A 105 -5.72 0.23 -8.41
CA LEU A 105 -4.82 -0.56 -9.24
C LEU A 105 -4.35 -1.82 -8.51
N MET A 106 -3.99 -1.73 -7.23
CA MET A 106 -3.67 -2.90 -6.40
C MET A 106 -4.86 -3.86 -6.29
N MET A 107 -6.07 -3.34 -6.05
CA MET A 107 -7.29 -4.15 -6.02
C MET A 107 -7.51 -4.87 -7.36
N ARG A 108 -7.33 -4.19 -8.49
CA ARG A 108 -7.47 -4.80 -9.83
C ARG A 108 -6.40 -5.85 -10.09
N LEU A 109 -5.16 -5.62 -9.65
CA LEU A 109 -4.06 -6.57 -9.75
C LEU A 109 -4.32 -7.84 -8.95
N ASP A 110 -4.74 -7.69 -7.69
CA ASP A 110 -5.06 -8.81 -6.80
C ASP A 110 -6.22 -9.69 -7.33
N HIS A 111 -7.06 -9.10 -8.18
CA HIS A 111 -8.18 -9.78 -8.85
C HIS A 111 -7.89 -10.18 -10.31
N HIS A 112 -6.65 -10.03 -10.79
CA HIS A 112 -6.24 -10.33 -12.17
C HIS A 112 -7.09 -9.62 -13.24
N LYS A 113 -7.55 -8.39 -12.94
CA LYS A 113 -8.36 -7.54 -13.82
C LYS A 113 -7.55 -6.51 -14.60
N ILE A 114 -6.23 -6.68 -14.63
CA ILE A 114 -5.31 -5.90 -15.43
C ILE A 114 -4.12 -6.78 -15.82
N SER A 115 -3.67 -6.66 -17.08
CA SER A 115 -2.49 -7.38 -17.55
C SER A 115 -1.22 -6.66 -17.12
N VAL A 116 -0.19 -7.46 -16.86
CA VAL A 116 1.16 -7.01 -16.46
C VAL A 116 2.12 -6.91 -17.65
N ASP A 117 1.65 -7.16 -18.88
CA ASP A 117 2.41 -7.20 -20.13
C ASP A 117 2.74 -5.82 -20.76
N GLY A 118 2.56 -4.75 -19.98
CA GLY A 118 3.35 -3.51 -20.15
C GLY A 118 2.72 -2.41 -21.01
N ASN A 119 1.53 -2.58 -21.59
CA ASN A 119 0.86 -1.50 -22.36
C ASN A 119 -0.60 -1.26 -21.98
N SER A 120 -1.16 -2.03 -21.05
CA SER A 120 -2.50 -1.80 -20.49
C SER A 120 -2.37 -1.22 -19.09
N GLY A 121 -2.83 0.01 -18.86
CA GLY A 121 -2.91 0.55 -17.51
C GLY A 121 -3.37 1.99 -17.41
N PRO A 122 -3.79 2.42 -16.21
CA PRO A 122 -4.25 3.78 -15.98
C PRO A 122 -3.10 4.76 -16.24
N MET A 123 -3.39 5.80 -17.02
CA MET A 123 -2.43 6.87 -17.35
C MET A 123 -2.55 8.05 -16.38
N GLU A 124 -3.69 8.21 -15.71
CA GLU A 124 -3.96 9.32 -14.80
C GLU A 124 -3.54 9.02 -13.37
N LYS A 125 -2.88 9.99 -12.73
CA LYS A 125 -2.54 9.98 -11.29
C LYS A 125 -3.51 10.84 -10.48
N GLY A 126 -4.77 10.87 -10.91
CA GLY A 126 -5.76 11.96 -10.82
C GLY A 126 -6.09 12.60 -9.46
N ARG A 127 -7.26 13.25 -9.38
CA ARG A 127 -7.74 13.89 -8.14
C ARG A 127 -8.22 12.85 -7.14
N ARG A 128 -8.16 13.20 -5.85
CA ARG A 128 -8.79 12.41 -4.80
C ARG A 128 -10.24 12.07 -5.11
N ARG A 129 -10.54 10.78 -5.00
CA ARG A 129 -11.88 10.22 -5.15
C ARG A 129 -12.48 9.84 -3.80
N ASP A 130 -13.79 9.92 -3.69
CA ASP A 130 -14.51 9.36 -2.55
C ASP A 130 -14.78 7.87 -2.75
N MET A 131 -15.31 7.20 -1.71
CA MET A 131 -15.53 5.76 -1.77
C MET A 131 -16.56 5.35 -2.85
N PRO A 132 -17.70 6.05 -3.04
CA PRO A 132 -18.60 5.80 -4.16
C PRO A 132 -17.95 5.94 -5.55
N GLU A 133 -17.14 6.98 -5.78
CA GLU A 133 -16.43 7.17 -7.06
C GLU A 133 -15.46 6.00 -7.33
N ILE A 134 -14.75 5.52 -6.31
CA ILE A 134 -13.85 4.36 -6.42
C ILE A 134 -14.65 3.09 -6.73
N ALA A 135 -15.77 2.86 -6.05
CA ALA A 135 -16.62 1.69 -6.29
C ALA A 135 -17.16 1.69 -7.73
N SER A 136 -17.74 2.79 -8.18
CA SER A 136 -18.22 2.93 -9.57
C SER A 136 -17.10 2.67 -10.60
N SER A 137 -15.90 3.19 -10.32
CA SER A 137 -14.73 2.97 -11.18
C SER A 137 -14.29 1.50 -11.20
N LEU A 138 -14.26 0.83 -10.04
CA LEU A 138 -13.97 -0.60 -9.95
C LEU A 138 -14.99 -1.43 -10.73
N SER A 139 -16.28 -1.15 -10.58
CA SER A 139 -17.34 -1.85 -11.32
C SER A 139 -17.13 -1.72 -12.83
N ALA A 140 -16.95 -0.49 -13.33
CA ALA A 140 -16.74 -0.22 -14.74
C ALA A 140 -15.48 -0.88 -15.31
N ASN A 141 -14.38 -0.93 -14.54
CA ASN A 141 -13.09 -1.46 -15.01
C ASN A 141 -12.91 -2.97 -14.81
N THR A 142 -13.75 -3.63 -14.01
CA THR A 142 -13.59 -5.05 -13.66
C THR A 142 -14.77 -5.92 -14.07
N GLY A 143 -15.93 -5.31 -14.30
CA GLY A 143 -17.21 -6.00 -14.47
C GLY A 143 -17.71 -6.68 -13.19
N MET A 144 -17.17 -6.33 -12.02
CA MET A 144 -17.50 -6.93 -10.73
C MET A 144 -18.21 -5.93 -9.84
N GLU A 145 -19.27 -6.35 -9.16
CA GLU A 145 -20.01 -5.46 -8.25
C GLU A 145 -19.24 -5.25 -6.94
N PRO A 146 -18.82 -4.01 -6.62
CA PRO A 146 -18.12 -3.72 -5.38
C PRO A 146 -19.07 -3.67 -4.19
N VAL A 147 -18.63 -4.17 -3.04
CA VAL A 147 -19.37 -4.08 -1.78
C VAL A 147 -18.78 -2.96 -0.93
N LEU A 148 -19.54 -1.89 -0.74
CA LEU A 148 -19.18 -0.78 0.14
C LEU A 148 -19.76 -0.99 1.53
N LEU A 149 -18.90 -1.13 2.54
CA LEU A 149 -19.27 -1.21 3.95
C LEU A 149 -18.87 0.07 4.67
N GLU A 150 -19.71 0.50 5.62
CA GLU A 150 -19.45 1.65 6.48
C GLU A 150 -19.63 1.27 7.95
N TYR A 151 -18.58 1.50 8.74
CA TYR A 151 -18.58 1.27 10.18
C TYR A 151 -18.56 2.63 10.88
N LYS A 152 -19.55 2.88 11.73
CA LYS A 152 -19.72 4.15 12.45
C LYS A 152 -19.55 3.96 13.94
N ASN A 153 -19.05 4.99 14.62
CA ASN A 153 -18.96 5.05 16.08
C ASN A 153 -18.13 3.90 16.69
N VAL A 154 -17.10 3.44 15.97
CA VAL A 154 -16.18 2.41 16.45
C VAL A 154 -15.33 3.00 17.57
N SER A 155 -15.45 2.44 18.77
CA SER A 155 -14.89 3.02 19.99
C SER A 155 -13.56 2.38 20.37
N TYR A 156 -12.53 3.21 20.55
CA TYR A 156 -11.21 2.82 21.06
C TYR A 156 -11.10 2.92 22.58
N LYS A 157 -12.19 3.26 23.28
CA LYS A 157 -12.25 3.18 24.74
C LYS A 157 -12.21 1.72 25.20
N LYS A 158 -11.92 1.50 26.48
CA LYS A 158 -12.08 0.17 27.10
C LYS A 158 -13.58 -0.14 27.27
N SER A 159 -13.94 -1.42 27.21
CA SER A 159 -15.25 -1.89 27.66
C SER A 159 -15.36 -1.78 29.18
N LEU A 160 -16.58 -1.94 29.71
CA LEU A 160 -16.83 -1.98 31.15
C LEU A 160 -16.02 -3.09 31.86
N MET A 161 -15.72 -4.19 31.16
CA MET A 161 -14.90 -5.30 31.65
C MET A 161 -13.39 -5.12 31.38
N GLY A 162 -12.94 -3.93 30.98
CA GLY A 162 -11.53 -3.59 30.79
C GLY A 162 -10.90 -4.06 29.46
N GLY A 163 -11.64 -4.80 28.64
CA GLY A 163 -11.22 -5.27 27.31
C GLY A 163 -11.45 -4.25 26.19
N LEU A 164 -11.35 -4.70 24.93
CA LEU A 164 -11.74 -3.89 23.77
C LEU A 164 -13.24 -3.56 23.83
N HIS A 165 -13.61 -2.35 23.45
CA HIS A 165 -15.02 -2.00 23.27
C HIS A 165 -15.68 -2.91 22.23
N GLU A 166 -16.93 -3.29 22.49
CA GLU A 166 -17.69 -4.23 21.66
C GLU A 166 -17.78 -3.73 20.22
N THR A 167 -18.12 -2.45 20.01
CA THR A 167 -18.19 -1.86 18.67
C THR A 167 -16.88 -1.94 17.86
N ARG A 168 -15.72 -1.94 18.53
CA ARG A 168 -14.42 -2.14 17.87
C ARG A 168 -14.16 -3.60 17.59
N ARG A 169 -14.39 -4.46 18.57
CA ARG A 169 -14.23 -5.92 18.40
C ARG A 169 -15.10 -6.43 17.25
N ASP A 170 -16.38 -6.07 17.26
CA ASP A 170 -17.36 -6.55 16.29
C ASP A 170 -17.08 -6.02 14.88
N ALA A 171 -16.70 -4.74 14.76
CA ALA A 171 -16.28 -4.17 13.48
C ALA A 171 -15.03 -4.87 12.91
N LEU A 172 -14.02 -5.13 13.74
CA LEU A 172 -12.80 -5.80 13.32
C LEU A 172 -13.01 -7.28 12.98
N HIS A 173 -13.88 -7.98 13.70
CA HIS A 173 -14.27 -9.35 13.35
C HIS A 173 -15.02 -9.41 12.02
N ASP A 174 -15.99 -8.52 11.82
CA ASP A 174 -16.73 -8.46 10.56
C ASP A 174 -15.79 -8.13 9.39
N LEU A 175 -14.92 -7.13 9.53
CA LEU A 175 -13.87 -6.83 8.56
C LEU A 175 -12.98 -8.04 8.25
N GLY A 176 -12.49 -8.74 9.28
CA GLY A 176 -11.66 -9.93 9.10
C GLY A 176 -12.39 -11.06 8.38
N LYS A 177 -13.66 -11.31 8.74
CA LYS A 177 -14.52 -12.27 8.06
C LYS A 177 -14.69 -11.90 6.58
N LYS A 178 -14.99 -10.63 6.28
CA LYS A 178 -15.17 -10.14 4.91
C LYS A 178 -13.90 -10.24 4.09
N ILE A 179 -12.73 -9.99 4.68
CA ILE A 179 -11.44 -10.18 4.01
C ILE A 179 -11.18 -11.66 3.71
N ASN A 180 -11.48 -12.56 4.64
CA ASN A 180 -11.34 -14.00 4.39
C ASN A 180 -12.28 -14.49 3.27
N GLU A 181 -13.48 -13.92 3.19
CA GLU A 181 -14.49 -14.27 2.18
C GLU A 181 -14.17 -13.68 0.78
N MET A 182 -13.72 -12.43 0.72
CA MET A 182 -13.67 -11.66 -0.54
C MET A 182 -12.26 -11.25 -0.96
N GLY A 183 -11.27 -11.34 -0.08
CA GLY A 183 -9.92 -10.83 -0.30
C GLY A 183 -9.68 -9.45 0.30
N SER A 184 -8.55 -8.84 -0.06
CA SER A 184 -8.13 -7.53 0.45
C SER A 184 -9.12 -6.43 0.06
N CYS A 185 -9.21 -5.37 0.85
CA CYS A 185 -10.15 -4.27 0.60
C CYS A 185 -9.47 -2.91 0.52
N ILE A 186 -10.07 -2.00 -0.24
CA ILE A 186 -9.71 -0.58 -0.16
C ILE A 186 -10.34 -0.04 1.13
N PHE A 187 -9.51 0.37 2.07
CA PHE A 187 -9.92 0.81 3.40
C PHE A 187 -9.70 2.31 3.55
N SER A 188 -10.76 3.03 3.94
CA SER A 188 -10.74 4.48 4.16
C SER A 188 -10.80 4.80 5.64
N LYS A 189 -9.78 5.51 6.12
CA LYS A 189 -9.65 6.02 7.49
C LYS A 189 -9.29 7.49 7.46
N CYS A 190 -9.96 8.31 8.26
CA CYS A 190 -9.58 9.71 8.53
C CYS A 190 -9.15 10.52 7.29
N GLY A 191 -9.88 10.37 6.17
CA GLY A 191 -9.49 11.06 4.94
C GLY A 191 -8.19 10.53 4.33
N HIS A 192 -7.94 9.22 4.39
CA HIS A 192 -6.86 8.50 3.70
C HIS A 192 -7.36 7.12 3.26
N VAL A 193 -6.86 6.60 2.15
CA VAL A 193 -7.18 5.25 1.68
C VAL A 193 -5.92 4.40 1.56
N LEU A 194 -6.03 3.13 1.90
CA LEU A 194 -4.96 2.14 1.81
C LEU A 194 -5.56 0.79 1.48
N MET A 195 -4.73 -0.22 1.21
CA MET A 195 -5.21 -1.59 1.13
C MET A 195 -5.14 -2.24 2.50
N LEU A 196 -6.25 -2.81 2.97
CA LEU A 196 -6.30 -3.66 4.14
C LEU A 196 -6.34 -5.12 3.68
N ASP A 197 -5.28 -5.83 4.00
CA ASP A 197 -4.98 -7.15 3.50
C ASP A 197 -5.41 -8.27 4.44
N GLY A 198 -5.60 -7.94 5.72
CA GLY A 198 -5.95 -8.92 6.74
C GLY A 198 -6.26 -8.27 8.08
N VAL A 199 -7.16 -8.93 8.82
CA VAL A 199 -7.39 -8.67 10.24
C VAL A 199 -7.22 -9.98 10.99
N ARG A 200 -6.26 -10.02 11.91
CA ARG A 200 -5.94 -11.20 12.70
C ARG A 200 -6.18 -10.91 14.17
N GLU A 201 -6.90 -11.79 14.86
CA GLU A 201 -6.97 -11.75 16.31
C GLU A 201 -5.97 -12.74 16.92
N HIS A 202 -5.25 -12.32 17.95
CA HIS A 202 -4.41 -13.20 18.74
C HIS A 202 -4.34 -12.73 20.20
N ARG A 203 -4.74 -13.61 21.13
CA ARG A 203 -4.79 -13.34 22.57
C ARG A 203 -5.57 -12.06 22.91
N GLY A 204 -6.76 -11.90 22.32
CA GLY A 204 -7.64 -10.75 22.54
C GLY A 204 -7.15 -9.42 21.96
N LYS A 205 -6.12 -9.45 21.10
CA LYS A 205 -5.58 -8.28 20.39
C LYS A 205 -5.76 -8.45 18.90
N PHE A 206 -6.07 -7.36 18.21
CA PHE A 206 -6.18 -7.34 16.76
C PHE A 206 -4.91 -6.81 16.11
N TYR A 207 -4.59 -7.36 14.96
CA TYR A 207 -3.47 -7.00 14.11
C TYR A 207 -3.98 -6.77 12.70
N LEU A 208 -3.57 -5.66 12.09
CA LEU A 208 -3.99 -5.25 10.75
C LEU A 208 -2.80 -5.41 9.82
N SER A 209 -3.00 -6.10 8.70
CA SER A 209 -2.04 -6.15 7.60
C SER A 209 -2.45 -5.15 6.54
N ILE A 210 -1.56 -4.24 6.14
CA ILE A 210 -1.86 -3.19 5.16
C ILE A 210 -0.80 -3.12 4.05
N ARG A 211 -1.19 -2.59 2.90
CA ARG A 211 -0.28 -1.95 1.94
C ARG A 211 -0.65 -0.48 1.82
N GLU A 212 0.31 0.38 2.12
CA GLU A 212 0.17 1.82 2.09
C GLU A 212 0.99 2.42 0.93
N PRO A 213 0.35 2.77 -0.20
CA PRO A 213 0.98 3.41 -1.36
C PRO A 213 1.88 4.60 -1.08
N PHE A 214 1.54 5.38 -0.06
CA PHE A 214 2.09 6.70 0.13
C PHE A 214 3.37 6.70 0.93
N HIS A 215 3.43 5.90 1.99
CA HIS A 215 4.66 5.64 2.73
C HIS A 215 5.48 4.52 2.09
N GLY A 216 4.89 3.79 1.13
CA GLY A 216 5.53 2.64 0.50
C GLY A 216 5.81 1.55 1.52
N GLU A 217 4.86 1.30 2.42
CA GLU A 217 4.97 0.29 3.47
C GLU A 217 3.92 -0.81 3.31
N ALA A 218 4.36 -2.06 3.31
CA ALA A 218 3.51 -3.23 3.45
C ALA A 218 3.85 -3.90 4.78
N ILE A 219 2.95 -3.82 5.77
CA ILE A 219 3.24 -4.18 7.17
C ILE A 219 2.06 -4.88 7.84
N GLU A 220 2.34 -5.65 8.88
CA GLU A 220 1.38 -6.02 9.91
C GLU A 220 1.71 -5.24 11.18
N PHE A 221 0.69 -4.69 11.84
CA PHE A 221 0.84 -3.99 13.11
C PHE A 221 -0.33 -4.27 14.04
N LYS A 222 -0.11 -4.12 15.34
CA LYS A 222 -1.14 -4.20 16.38
C LYS A 222 -2.08 -3.00 16.25
N ASP A 223 -3.39 -3.26 16.20
CA ASP A 223 -4.40 -2.21 16.10
C ASP A 223 -4.39 -1.27 17.31
N THR A 224 -4.31 0.04 17.03
CA THR A 224 -4.28 1.12 18.03
C THR A 224 -5.05 2.33 17.51
N LYS A 225 -5.51 3.18 18.44
CA LYS A 225 -6.20 4.43 18.08
C LYS A 225 -5.33 5.39 17.25
N ASP A 226 -4.01 5.29 17.37
CA ASP A 226 -3.07 6.12 16.63
C ASP A 226 -3.09 5.85 15.11
N PHE A 227 -3.54 4.67 14.69
CA PHE A 227 -3.81 4.37 13.28
C PHE A 227 -4.84 5.33 12.66
N PHE A 228 -5.73 5.87 13.48
CA PHE A 228 -6.78 6.84 13.12
C PHE A 228 -6.43 8.28 13.49
N ARG A 229 -5.16 8.59 13.79
CA ARG A 229 -4.73 9.97 14.01
C ARG A 229 -4.91 10.82 12.76
N ASP A 230 -5.38 12.06 12.93
CA ASP A 230 -5.45 13.08 11.88
C ASP A 230 -4.91 14.43 12.36
N ASN A 231 -5.05 15.50 11.57
CA ASN A 231 -4.60 16.86 11.92
C ASN A 231 -5.17 17.38 13.25
N ASN A 232 -6.30 16.85 13.71
CA ASN A 232 -6.96 17.20 14.97
C ASN A 232 -6.58 16.22 16.10
N GLY A 233 -5.62 15.34 15.87
CA GLY A 233 -5.14 14.36 16.84
C GLY A 233 -5.87 13.02 16.75
N VAL A 234 -5.90 12.31 17.88
CA VAL A 234 -6.43 10.94 17.98
C VAL A 234 -7.87 10.99 18.50
N LYS A 235 -8.76 10.26 17.84
CA LYS A 235 -10.18 10.18 18.22
C LYS A 235 -10.48 8.88 18.95
N ASP A 236 -11.27 8.98 20.02
CA ASP A 236 -11.77 7.81 20.76
C ASP A 236 -12.87 7.07 20.00
N LYS A 237 -13.59 7.77 19.11
CA LYS A 237 -14.61 7.19 18.23
C LYS A 237 -14.26 7.51 16.79
N VAL A 238 -14.26 6.49 15.95
CA VAL A 238 -13.88 6.61 14.54
C VAL A 238 -14.97 6.03 13.65
N SER A 239 -14.94 6.45 12.40
CA SER A 239 -15.70 5.84 11.32
C SER A 239 -14.75 5.52 10.19
N PHE A 240 -14.98 4.38 9.55
CA PHE A 240 -14.19 3.94 8.40
C PHE A 240 -15.07 3.21 7.40
N LYS A 241 -14.59 3.15 6.16
CA LYS A 241 -15.28 2.50 5.05
C LYS A 241 -14.37 1.48 4.41
N ALA A 242 -14.95 0.42 3.85
CA ALA A 242 -14.21 -0.59 3.12
C ALA A 242 -14.92 -0.90 1.80
N ILE A 243 -14.17 -1.01 0.70
CA ILE A 243 -14.67 -1.50 -0.58
C ILE A 243 -14.03 -2.86 -0.84
N PHE A 244 -14.87 -3.87 -1.04
CA PHE A 244 -14.47 -5.20 -1.46
C PHE A 244 -14.86 -5.45 -2.91
N LEU A 245 -14.09 -6.30 -3.60
CA LEU A 245 -14.52 -6.94 -4.84
C LEU A 245 -14.79 -8.41 -4.56
N LYS A 246 -16.05 -8.84 -4.58
CA LYS A 246 -16.37 -10.25 -4.36
C LYS A 246 -15.96 -11.05 -5.61
N LYS A 247 -15.10 -12.06 -5.45
CA LYS A 247 -14.79 -13.00 -6.53
C LYS A 247 -16.11 -13.61 -7.07
N PRO A 248 -16.28 -13.75 -8.40
CA PRO A 248 -17.48 -14.35 -8.98
C PRO A 248 -17.78 -15.74 -8.42
#